data_AF-A0A1W7HP00-F1
#
_entry.id   AF-A0A1W7HP00-F1
#
_cell.length_a   1.000
_cell.length_b   1.000
_cell.length_c   1.000
_cell.angle_alpha   90.00
_cell.angle_beta   90.00
_cell.angle_gamma   90.00
#
_symmetry.space_group_name_H-M   'P 1'
#
loop_
_entity.id
_entity.type
_entity.pdbx_description
1 polymer ?
#
loop_
_entity_poly.entity_id
_entity_poly.type
_entity_poly.pdbx_seq_one_letter_code
_entity_poly.pdbx_strand_id
1 'polypeptide(L)'
;GCSSLPTKGDSTRNTIHSIINIAQITLVHIKKLRTRLPVAPQIEPSTPSIDGLTSITQDLGLLDNELQSPVTELLSQIQADVSSLEGRVRSFALTMDCPLQARPSGATGDSVFPDSQLHLTLPRC
;
A
#
# COMPACT_ATOMS: atom_id res chain seq x y z
N GLY A 1 -40.67 -2.88 -5.79
CA GLY A 1 -40.14 -1.99 -4.73
C GLY A 1 -39.11 -2.75 -3.95
N CYS A 2 -37.82 -2.41 -4.10
CA CYS A 2 -36.75 -3.03 -3.31
C CYS A 2 -36.49 -2.16 -2.09
N SER A 3 -37.23 -2.44 -1.02
CA SER A 3 -36.98 -1.85 0.30
C SER A 3 -36.34 -2.92 1.18
N SER A 4 -35.01 -2.98 1.14
CA SER A 4 -34.22 -3.57 2.22
C SER A 4 -32.99 -2.70 2.43
N LEU A 5 -33.14 -1.72 3.32
CA LEU A 5 -32.05 -0.95 3.89
C LEU A 5 -31.21 -1.92 4.74
N PRO A 6 -29.94 -2.21 4.41
CA PRO A 6 -29.18 -3.13 5.23
C PRO A 6 -28.61 -2.39 6.44
N THR A 7 -28.50 -3.12 7.53
CA THR A 7 -27.79 -2.84 8.78
C THR A 7 -26.27 -2.65 8.55
N LYS A 8 -25.89 -1.74 7.63
CA LYS A 8 -24.59 -1.66 6.93
C LYS A 8 -23.63 -0.64 7.54
N GLY A 9 -24.12 0.29 8.36
CA GLY A 9 -23.34 1.41 8.90
C GLY A 9 -22.16 0.97 9.77
N ASP A 10 -22.37 0.00 10.67
CA ASP A 10 -21.32 -0.45 11.59
C ASP A 10 -20.26 -1.31 10.90
N SER A 11 -20.65 -2.11 9.90
CA SER A 11 -19.72 -2.91 9.08
C SER A 11 -18.79 -2.01 8.26
N THR A 12 -19.33 -0.96 7.65
CA THR A 12 -18.55 0.06 6.93
C THR A 12 -17.57 0.78 7.87
N ARG A 13 -18.05 1.22 9.04
CA ARG A 13 -17.22 1.88 10.05
C ARG A 13 -16.06 0.98 10.52
N ASN A 14 -16.34 -0.30 10.80
CA ASN A 14 -15.32 -1.26 11.21
C ASN A 14 -14.28 -1.51 10.12
N THR A 15 -14.71 -1.57 8.85
CA THR A 15 -13.81 -1.72 7.71
C THR A 15 -12.88 -0.51 7.58
N ILE A 16 -13.42 0.70 7.68
CA ILE A 16 -12.64 1.94 7.65
C ILE A 16 -11.61 1.98 8.79
N HIS A 17 -12.02 1.65 10.03
CA HIS A 17 -11.09 1.58 11.16
C HIS A 17 -9.97 0.56 10.93
N SER A 18 -10.29 -0.60 10.35
CA SER A 18 -9.28 -1.61 10.03
C SER A 18 -8.29 -1.13 8.98
N ILE A 19 -8.74 -0.41 7.95
CA ILE A 19 -7.88 0.18 6.90
C ILE A 19 -6.93 1.21 7.54
N ILE A 20 -7.47 2.12 8.35
CA ILE A 20 -6.68 3.15 9.05
C ILE A 20 -5.64 2.51 9.97
N ASN A 21 -6.02 1.48 10.73
CA ASN A 21 -5.12 0.80 11.65
C ASN A 21 -3.92 0.18 10.93
N ILE A 22 -4.16 -0.50 9.79
CA ILE A 22 -3.05 -1.08 9.00
C ILE A 22 -2.16 0.03 8.45
N ALA A 23 -2.72 1.07 7.85
CA ALA A 23 -1.92 2.19 7.34
C ALA A 23 -1.04 2.84 8.42
N GLN A 24 -1.54 2.97 9.64
CA GLN A 24 -0.77 3.47 10.79
C GLN A 24 0.36 2.51 11.19
N ILE A 25 0.09 1.20 11.22
CA ILE A 25 1.11 0.18 11.48
C ILE A 25 2.19 0.21 10.40
N THR A 26 1.80 0.27 9.11
CA THR A 26 2.73 0.39 7.98
C THR A 26 3.63 1.62 8.14
N LEU A 27 3.05 2.76 8.55
CA LEU A 27 3.82 3.98 8.79
C LEU A 27 4.85 3.81 9.91
N VAL A 28 4.53 3.07 10.97
CA VAL A 28 5.49 2.74 12.04
C VAL A 28 6.62 1.86 11.50
N HIS A 29 6.32 0.84 10.70
CA HIS A 29 7.35 -0.01 10.08
C HIS A 29 8.24 0.77 9.10
N ILE A 30 7.68 1.67 8.30
CA ILE A 30 8.44 2.59 7.42
C ILE A 30 9.36 3.48 8.25
N LYS A 31 8.87 4.07 9.35
CA LYS A 31 9.71 4.88 10.25
C LYS A 31 10.85 4.06 10.85
N LYS A 32 10.59 2.80 11.25
CA LYS A 32 11.61 1.86 11.74
C LYS A 32 12.63 1.48 10.67
N LEU A 33 12.23 1.37 9.40
CA LEU A 33 13.16 1.16 8.30
C LEU A 33 14.07 2.38 8.11
N ARG A 34 13.48 3.59 8.12
CA ARG A 34 14.24 4.84 7.95
C ARG A 34 15.33 5.06 9.00
N THR A 35 15.14 4.59 10.24
CA THR A 35 16.19 4.70 11.28
C THR A 35 17.37 3.76 11.04
N ARG A 36 17.24 2.75 10.16
CA ARG A 36 18.30 1.79 9.82
C ARG A 36 18.99 2.09 8.49
N LEU A 37 18.44 2.98 7.68
CA LEU A 37 19.03 3.38 6.42
C LEU A 37 20.02 4.54 6.66
N PRO A 38 21.14 4.59 5.92
CA PRO A 38 21.96 5.81 5.85
C PRO A 38 21.07 6.99 5.45
N VAL A 39 21.37 8.20 5.91
CA VAL A 39 20.63 9.41 5.52
C VAL A 39 20.62 9.49 3.99
N ALA A 40 19.49 9.12 3.40
CA ALA A 40 19.27 9.25 1.97
C ALA A 40 19.18 10.74 1.62
N PRO A 41 19.49 11.13 0.37
CA PRO A 41 19.15 12.45 -0.13
C PRO A 41 17.69 12.76 0.22
N GLN A 42 17.41 14.01 0.59
CA GLN A 42 16.04 14.49 0.84
C GLN A 42 15.28 14.43 -0.50
N ILE A 43 14.77 13.24 -0.84
CA ILE A 43 13.79 13.07 -1.90
C ILE A 43 12.55 13.78 -1.38
N GLU A 44 12.18 14.88 -2.02
CA GLU A 44 10.92 15.54 -1.70
C GLU A 44 9.82 14.52 -2.02
N PRO A 45 9.04 14.07 -1.02
CA PRO A 45 8.02 13.07 -1.26
C PRO A 45 6.95 13.68 -2.16
N SER A 46 6.93 13.28 -3.43
CA SER A 46 5.83 13.58 -4.32
C SER A 46 4.64 12.73 -3.90
N THR A 47 3.63 13.36 -3.30
CA THR A 47 2.36 12.67 -3.03
C THR A 47 1.63 12.52 -4.36
N PRO A 48 1.39 11.29 -4.86
CA PRO A 48 0.59 11.09 -6.05
C PRO A 48 -0.83 11.64 -5.82
N SER A 49 -1.51 12.06 -6.90
CA SER A 49 -2.91 12.45 -6.79
C SER A 49 -3.75 11.24 -6.38
N ILE A 50 -4.49 11.40 -5.28
CA ILE A 50 -5.42 10.37 -4.83
C ILE A 50 -6.79 10.65 -5.46
N ASP A 51 -7.04 10.04 -6.61
CA ASP A 51 -8.28 10.21 -7.38
C ASP A 51 -9.35 9.16 -7.03
N GLY A 52 -9.13 8.38 -5.95
CA GLY A 52 -10.12 7.47 -5.37
C GLY A 52 -9.55 6.11 -5.01
N LEU A 53 -10.43 5.14 -4.71
CA LEU A 53 -10.02 3.78 -4.33
C LEU A 53 -9.23 3.08 -5.45
N THR A 54 -9.52 3.39 -6.72
CA THR A 54 -8.80 2.85 -7.88
C THR A 54 -7.32 3.23 -7.85
N SER A 55 -7.00 4.53 -7.74
CA SER A 55 -5.61 4.99 -7.71
C SER A 55 -4.89 4.45 -6.48
N ILE A 56 -5.55 4.43 -5.32
CA ILE A 56 -5.00 3.83 -4.08
C ILE A 56 -4.62 2.36 -4.31
N THR A 57 -5.52 1.54 -4.88
CA THR A 57 -5.19 0.13 -5.11
C THR A 57 -4.10 -0.09 -6.15
N GLN A 58 -4.00 0.80 -7.14
CA GLN A 58 -2.95 0.76 -8.14
C GLN A 58 -1.59 1.08 -7.50
N ASP A 59 -1.50 2.16 -6.73
CA ASP A 59 -0.28 2.57 -6.03
C ASP A 59 0.19 1.51 -5.03
N LEU A 60 -0.73 0.93 -4.26
CA LEU A 60 -0.42 -0.16 -3.33
C LEU A 60 0.05 -1.42 -4.07
N GLY A 61 -0.54 -1.75 -5.22
CA GLY A 61 -0.12 -2.89 -6.03
C GLY A 61 1.28 -2.71 -6.64
N LEU A 62 1.62 -1.50 -7.06
CA LEU A 62 2.97 -1.16 -7.54
C LEU A 62 3.98 -1.22 -6.41
N LEU A 63 3.67 -0.62 -5.25
CA LEU A 63 4.51 -0.66 -4.06
C LEU A 63 4.77 -2.10 -3.59
N ASP A 64 3.73 -2.96 -3.57
CA ASP A 64 3.89 -4.37 -3.20
C ASP A 64 4.85 -5.12 -4.13
N ASN A 65 4.86 -4.80 -5.44
CA ASN A 65 5.80 -5.37 -6.40
C ASN A 65 7.24 -4.88 -6.14
N GLU A 66 7.43 -3.61 -5.84
CA GLU A 66 8.76 -3.03 -5.57
C GLU A 66 9.38 -3.57 -4.28
N LEU A 67 8.55 -3.84 -3.26
CA LEU A 67 9.00 -4.38 -1.98
C LEU A 67 9.47 -5.85 -2.05
N GLN A 68 9.23 -6.55 -3.18
CA GLN A 68 9.65 -7.95 -3.35
C GLN A 68 11.16 -8.14 -3.52
N SER A 69 11.94 -7.09 -3.81
CA SER A 69 13.39 -7.24 -3.98
C SER A 69 14.16 -5.93 -3.73
N PRO A 70 15.19 -5.90 -2.86
CA PRO A 70 15.71 -7.00 -2.05
C PRO A 70 14.85 -7.29 -0.80
N VAL A 71 14.65 -8.57 -0.48
CA VAL A 71 13.87 -8.97 0.70
C VAL A 71 14.71 -8.81 1.97
N THR A 72 14.31 -7.90 2.85
CA THR A 72 14.78 -7.82 4.26
C THR A 72 13.58 -8.04 5.18
N GLU A 73 13.81 -8.46 6.43
CA GLU A 73 12.71 -8.67 7.40
C GLU A 73 11.79 -7.45 7.53
N LEU A 74 12.36 -6.24 7.55
CA LEU A 74 11.60 -4.99 7.64
C LEU A 74 10.81 -4.70 6.36
N LEU A 75 11.40 -4.98 5.19
CA LEU A 75 10.70 -4.81 3.91
C LEU A 75 9.59 -5.85 3.76
N SER A 76 9.77 -7.08 4.25
CA SER A 76 8.73 -8.11 4.29
C SER A 76 7.55 -7.72 5.20
N GLN A 77 7.82 -7.07 6.34
CA GLN A 77 6.77 -6.53 7.21
C GLN A 77 5.97 -5.45 6.49
N ILE A 78 6.64 -4.50 5.84
CA ILE A 78 5.99 -3.43 5.06
C ILE A 78 5.19 -4.03 3.89
N GLN A 79 5.76 -5.01 3.17
CA GLN A 79 5.09 -5.70 2.07
C GLN A 79 3.81 -6.38 2.54
N ALA A 80 3.86 -7.15 3.64
CA ALA A 80 2.68 -7.82 4.18
C ALA A 80 1.59 -6.82 4.59
N ASP A 81 1.97 -5.69 5.18
CA ASP A 81 1.03 -4.63 5.50
C ASP A 81 0.40 -4.01 4.25
N VAL A 82 1.20 -3.71 3.22
CA VAL A 82 0.75 -3.12 1.94
C VAL A 82 -0.19 -4.07 1.21
N SER A 83 0.16 -5.36 1.11
CA SER A 83 -0.71 -6.41 0.58
C SER A 83 -2.05 -6.52 1.34
N SER A 84 -2.00 -6.47 2.68
CA SER A 84 -3.20 -6.50 3.54
C SER A 84 -4.07 -5.25 3.35
N LEU A 85 -3.45 -4.08 3.21
CA LEU A 85 -4.12 -2.82 2.96
C LEU A 85 -4.81 -2.83 1.59
N GLU A 86 -4.12 -3.26 0.54
CA GLU A 86 -4.68 -3.40 -0.82
C GLU A 86 -5.91 -4.30 -0.81
N GLY A 87 -5.80 -5.49 -0.21
CA GLY A 87 -6.91 -6.45 -0.12
C GLY A 87 -8.13 -5.87 0.59
N ARG A 88 -7.94 -5.08 1.65
CA ARG A 88 -9.04 -4.44 2.38
C ARG A 88 -9.67 -3.29 1.62
N VAL A 89 -8.87 -2.48 0.93
CA VAL A 89 -9.40 -1.40 0.08
C VAL A 89 -10.22 -1.99 -1.06
N ARG A 90 -9.76 -3.09 -1.69
CA ARG A 90 -10.54 -3.83 -2.70
C ARG A 90 -11.84 -4.39 -2.13
N SER A 91 -11.77 -5.05 -0.96
CA SER A 91 -12.97 -5.56 -0.29
C SER A 91 -13.95 -4.44 0.04
N PHE A 92 -13.45 -3.29 0.47
CA PHE A 92 -14.29 -2.12 0.76
C PHE A 92 -14.98 -1.59 -0.51
N ALA A 93 -14.24 -1.47 -1.62
CA ALA A 93 -14.81 -1.08 -2.90
C ALA A 93 -15.93 -2.02 -3.36
N LEU A 94 -15.76 -3.34 -3.18
CA LEU A 94 -16.81 -4.34 -3.44
C LEU A 94 -18.05 -4.15 -2.55
N THR A 95 -17.88 -3.83 -1.26
CA THR A 95 -19.04 -3.54 -0.38
C THR A 95 -19.82 -2.29 -0.80
N MET A 96 -19.17 -1.40 -1.55
CA MET A 96 -19.76 -0.18 -2.12
C MET A 96 -20.27 -0.37 -3.55
N ASP A 97 -20.24 -1.61 -4.08
CA ASP A 97 -20.63 -1.94 -5.45
C ASP A 97 -19.78 -1.24 -6.54
N CYS A 98 -18.51 -0.95 -6.20
CA CYS A 98 -17.52 -0.34 -7.07
C CYS A 98 -16.40 -1.35 -7.39
N PRO A 99 -16.56 -2.24 -8.39
CA PRO A 99 -15.54 -3.22 -8.73
C PRO A 99 -14.29 -2.54 -9.28
N LEU A 100 -13.13 -2.86 -8.69
CA LEU A 100 -11.83 -2.34 -9.11
C LEU A 100 -11.17 -3.29 -10.12
N GLN A 101 -10.36 -2.73 -11.02
CA GLN A 101 -9.61 -3.49 -12.03
C GLN A 101 -8.61 -4.47 -11.39
N ALA A 102 -8.25 -5.51 -12.14
CA ALA A 102 -7.28 -6.51 -11.70
C ALA A 102 -5.92 -5.88 -11.33
N ARG A 103 -5.19 -6.53 -10.44
CA ARG A 103 -3.87 -6.08 -9.97
C ARG A 103 -2.91 -5.90 -11.16
N PRO A 104 -2.07 -4.85 -11.18
CA PRO A 104 -1.02 -4.73 -12.19
C PRO A 104 -0.11 -5.96 -12.14
N SER A 105 -0.01 -6.68 -13.26
CA SER A 105 0.99 -7.75 -13.38
C SER A 105 2.37 -7.10 -13.33
N GLY A 106 3.24 -7.55 -12.43
CA GLY A 106 4.58 -7.00 -12.23
C GLY A 106 5.38 -7.03 -13.53
N ALA A 107 5.39 -5.93 -14.28
CA ALA A 107 6.34 -5.70 -15.32
C ALA A 107 7.66 -5.33 -14.64
N THR A 108 8.67 -6.18 -14.80
CA THR A 108 10.08 -5.87 -14.51
C THR A 108 10.51 -4.74 -15.44
N GLY A 109 10.35 -3.49 -15.01
CA GLY A 109 10.77 -2.32 -15.77
C GLY A 109 10.59 -1.07 -14.94
N ASP A 110 11.72 -0.51 -14.52
CA ASP A 110 11.99 0.84 -14.01
C ASP A 110 10.92 1.46 -13.09
N SER A 111 11.21 1.46 -11.78
CA SER A 111 10.53 2.19 -10.67
C SER A 111 9.32 3.02 -11.11
N VAL A 112 8.14 2.40 -11.11
CA VAL A 112 6.88 3.03 -11.52
C VAL A 112 6.24 3.77 -10.35
N PHE A 113 6.65 3.47 -9.11
CA PHE A 113 6.29 4.30 -7.96
C PHE A 113 7.10 5.60 -8.00
N PRO A 114 6.46 6.76 -7.75
CA PRO A 114 7.18 8.04 -7.77
C PRO A 114 8.37 8.01 -6.82
N ASP A 115 9.55 8.23 -7.39
CA ASP A 115 10.84 8.43 -6.72
C ASP A 115 11.44 7.24 -5.92
N SER A 116 11.18 5.97 -6.29
CA SER A 116 11.89 4.82 -5.68
C SER A 116 13.31 4.60 -6.24
N GLN A 117 14.17 5.64 -6.20
CA GLN A 117 15.62 5.49 -6.39
C GLN A 117 16.31 5.08 -5.07
N LEU A 118 15.90 3.95 -4.47
CA LEU A 118 16.65 3.34 -3.37
C LEU A 118 17.65 2.31 -3.94
N HIS A 119 18.76 2.79 -4.49
CA HIS A 119 19.92 1.95 -4.81
C HIS A 119 20.59 1.50 -3.52
N LEU A 120 20.09 0.44 -2.89
CA LEU A 120 20.73 -0.25 -1.77
C LEU A 120 21.98 -0.99 -2.28
N THR A 121 23.12 -0.29 -2.30
CA THR A 121 24.43 -0.94 -2.45
C THR A 121 24.91 -1.35 -1.06
N LEU A 122 24.63 -2.59 -0.65
CA LEU A 122 25.24 -3.16 0.56
C LEU A 122 26.65 -3.66 0.21
N PRO A 123 27.70 -3.31 0.97
CA PRO A 123 28.97 -4.00 0.85
C PRO A 123 28.77 -5.46 1.30
N ARG A 124 29.22 -6.40 0.46
CA ARG A 124 29.29 -7.81 0.83
C ARG A 124 30.30 -7.94 1.97
N CYS A 125 29.88 -8.53 3.09
CA CYS A 125 30.78 -9.04 4.12
C CYS A 125 31.51 -10.30 3.63
#